data_AF-A0A2K3DIA2-F1
#
_entry.id   AF-A0A2K3DIA2-F1
#
_cell.length_a   1.000
_cell.length_b   1.000
_cell.length_c   1.000
_cell.angle_alpha   90.00
_cell.angle_beta   90.00
_cell.angle_gamma   90.00
#
_symmetry.space_group_name_H-M   'P 1'
#
loop_
_entity.id
_entity.type
_entity.pdbx_description
1 polymer ?
#
loop_
_entity_poly.entity_id
_entity_poly.type
_entity_poly.pdbx_seq_one_letter_code
_entity_poly.pdbx_strand_id
1 'polypeptide(L)'
;MRIRVQPRLQVENWSLYWKESMATDTQCLKPIVLELPDTPATATSGAPATASDPAAPAPGPATAGTAAAAPATATAATVADLLAAHAAAQGWPPATALVRLDGFTAPWERVLLRGRELQPQQRLDRLAAAAVAAEGPGQAAQQQQQGKKQAEVGAAAAGAGAGAGAGGEGEGGADLTVTLVRVALKADGWKIKQPGDFLESDSEEDEDEDNRVQAQLAAAATVGP
;
A
#
# COMPACT_ATOMS: atom_id res chain seq x y z
N MET A 1 2.19 -19.42 -10.36
CA MET A 1 3.38 -18.90 -9.69
C MET A 1 2.97 -18.40 -8.33
N ARG A 2 3.76 -18.80 -7.35
CA ARG A 2 3.62 -18.42 -5.96
C ARG A 2 4.42 -17.14 -5.71
N ILE A 3 3.77 -16.12 -5.16
CA ILE A 3 4.38 -14.82 -4.86
C ILE A 3 4.17 -14.49 -3.40
N ARG A 4 5.25 -14.17 -2.70
CA ARG A 4 5.20 -13.67 -1.33
C ARG A 4 5.10 -12.15 -1.35
N VAL A 5 3.97 -11.63 -0.90
CA VAL A 5 3.73 -10.19 -0.80
C VAL A 5 3.95 -9.75 0.64
N GLN A 6 4.73 -8.68 0.81
CA GLN A 6 4.89 -7.95 2.07
C GLN A 6 4.08 -6.65 1.98
N PRO A 7 2.83 -6.61 2.45
CA PRO A 7 1.97 -5.45 2.27
C PRO A 7 2.34 -4.36 3.28
N ARG A 8 2.27 -3.11 2.83
CA ARG A 8 2.45 -1.90 3.64
C ARG A 8 1.31 -0.94 3.36
N LEU A 9 0.71 -0.42 4.42
CA LEU A 9 -0.30 0.62 4.33
C LEU A 9 0.34 1.95 4.72
N GLN A 10 0.45 2.86 3.76
CA GLN A 10 0.95 4.21 3.96
C GLN A 10 -0.24 5.13 4.17
N VAL A 11 -0.49 5.52 5.41
CA VAL A 11 -1.55 6.48 5.76
C VAL A 11 -0.96 7.88 5.68
N GLU A 12 -1.45 8.68 4.74
CA GLU A 12 -1.05 10.08 4.61
C GLU A 12 -2.12 10.97 5.21
N ASN A 13 -1.70 11.83 6.14
CA ASN A 13 -2.51 12.90 6.64
C ASN A 13 -2.53 14.03 5.59
N TRP A 14 -3.62 14.17 4.86
CA TRP A 14 -3.73 15.10 3.73
C TRP A 14 -4.47 16.38 4.13
N SER A 15 -3.80 17.52 3.98
CA SER A 15 -4.45 18.83 4.16
C SER A 15 -5.21 19.22 2.90
N LEU A 16 -6.51 19.44 3.03
CA LEU A 16 -7.33 19.95 1.91
C LEU A 16 -7.06 21.43 1.60
N TYR A 17 -6.60 22.20 2.59
CA TYR A 17 -6.29 23.62 2.41
C TYR A 17 -4.97 23.80 1.63
N TRP A 18 -3.92 23.08 2.03
CA TRP A 18 -2.61 23.15 1.38
C TRP A 18 -2.47 22.21 0.18
N LYS A 19 -3.37 21.22 0.06
CA LYS A 19 -3.33 20.16 -0.95
C LYS A 19 -2.01 19.39 -0.93
N GLU A 20 -1.52 19.10 0.27
CA GLU A 20 -0.26 18.40 0.50
C GLU A 20 -0.33 17.49 1.74
N SER A 21 0.61 16.55 1.81
CA SER A 21 0.74 15.60 2.92
C SER A 21 1.42 16.27 4.11
N MET A 22 0.76 16.28 5.27
CA MET A 22 1.26 16.85 6.52
C MET A 22 2.07 15.82 7.34
N ALA A 23 1.67 14.56 7.27
CA ALA A 23 2.31 13.47 8.00
C ALA A 23 2.10 12.15 7.26
N THR A 24 3.07 11.24 7.38
CA THR A 24 2.99 9.90 6.79
C THR A 24 3.25 8.87 7.88
N ASP A 25 2.29 7.97 8.08
CA ASP A 25 2.44 6.78 8.90
C ASP A 25 2.50 5.54 8.00
N THR A 26 3.39 4.59 8.30
CA THR A 26 3.53 3.37 7.50
C THR A 26 3.37 2.14 8.37
N GLN A 27 2.34 1.36 8.09
CA GLN A 27 2.02 0.14 8.81
C GLN A 27 2.46 -1.08 7.99
N CYS A 28 3.32 -1.91 8.58
CA CYS A 28 3.72 -3.19 8.00
C CYS A 28 2.64 -4.24 8.32
N LEU A 29 1.96 -4.75 7.30
CA LEU A 29 0.94 -5.79 7.47
C LEU A 29 1.56 -7.18 7.41
N LYS A 30 0.77 -8.19 7.82
CA LYS A 30 1.19 -9.59 7.76
C LYS A 30 1.49 -9.99 6.32
N PRO A 31 2.66 -10.60 6.03
CA PRO A 31 2.96 -11.14 4.72
C PRO A 31 1.93 -12.19 4.29
N ILE A 32 1.55 -12.15 3.02
CA ILE A 32 0.63 -13.12 2.42
C ILE A 32 1.28 -13.79 1.22
N VAL A 33 0.83 -14.99 0.91
CA VAL A 33 1.25 -15.74 -0.27
C VAL A 33 0.09 -15.75 -1.24
N LEU A 34 0.33 -15.32 -2.48
CA LEU A 34 -0.64 -15.32 -3.56
C LEU A 34 -0.25 -16.34 -4.62
N GLU A 35 -1.24 -17.08 -5.09
CA GLU A 35 -1.13 -17.99 -6.24
C GLU A 35 -1.69 -17.27 -7.46
N LEU A 36 -0.84 -17.01 -8.45
CA LEU A 36 -1.22 -16.38 -9.71
C LEU A 36 -1.10 -17.41 -10.85
N PRO A 37 -1.98 -17.38 -11.86
CA PRO A 37 -1.89 -18.30 -12.98
C PRO A 37 -0.59 -18.08 -13.77
N ASP A 38 0.24 -19.11 -13.86
CA ASP A 38 1.42 -19.13 -14.75
C ASP A 38 1.03 -19.28 -16.21
N THR A 39 -0.02 -20.07 -16.39
CA THR A 39 -0.45 -20.49 -17.70
C THR A 39 -1.43 -19.46 -18.22
N PRO A 40 -1.27 -18.99 -19.47
CA PRO A 40 -2.37 -18.32 -20.13
C PRO A 40 -3.58 -19.25 -20.09
N ALA A 41 -4.60 -18.87 -19.35
CA ALA A 41 -5.82 -19.65 -19.26
C ALA A 41 -6.32 -19.90 -20.68
N THR A 42 -6.22 -21.15 -21.15
CA THR A 42 -7.01 -21.62 -22.27
C THR A 42 -8.44 -21.44 -21.81
N ALA A 43 -9.09 -20.36 -22.27
CA ALA A 43 -10.43 -20.02 -21.88
C ALA A 43 -11.33 -21.22 -22.20
N THR A 44 -11.69 -22.00 -21.19
CA THR A 44 -12.88 -22.84 -21.24
C THR A 44 -14.05 -21.87 -21.21
N SER A 45 -14.35 -21.30 -22.38
CA SER A 45 -15.61 -20.66 -22.69
C SER A 45 -16.70 -21.74 -22.64
N GLY A 46 -17.10 -22.10 -21.43
CA GLY A 46 -18.37 -22.77 -21.17
C GLY A 46 -19.49 -21.77 -21.38
N ALA A 47 -19.78 -21.44 -22.64
CA ALA A 47 -21.01 -20.78 -23.01
C ALA A 47 -22.17 -21.76 -22.74
N PRO A 48 -23.17 -21.42 -21.91
CA PRO A 48 -24.43 -22.15 -21.95
C PRO A 48 -25.12 -21.78 -23.27
N ALA A 49 -25.06 -22.72 -24.23
CA ALA A 49 -25.96 -22.72 -25.36
C ALA A 49 -27.38 -22.98 -24.86
N THR A 50 -28.17 -21.93 -24.69
CA THR A 50 -29.63 -22.04 -24.73
C THR A 50 -30.12 -21.30 -25.95
N ALA A 51 -30.35 -22.11 -26.99
CA ALA A 51 -31.11 -21.75 -28.16
C ALA A 51 -32.51 -21.27 -27.75
N SER A 52 -32.92 -20.11 -28.28
CA SER A 52 -34.31 -19.78 -28.58
C SER A 52 -34.36 -18.56 -29.52
N ASP A 53 -34.62 -18.84 -30.78
CA ASP A 53 -35.25 -17.96 -31.77
C ASP A 53 -36.33 -18.87 -32.43
N PRO A 54 -37.58 -18.41 -32.72
CA PRO A 54 -37.76 -17.33 -33.71
C PRO A 54 -38.95 -16.37 -33.56
N ALA A 55 -38.74 -15.12 -34.00
CA ALA A 55 -39.64 -14.41 -34.93
C ALA A 55 -39.20 -12.94 -35.17
N ALA A 56 -38.71 -12.67 -36.39
CA ALA A 56 -38.48 -11.35 -37.00
C ALA A 56 -39.82 -10.69 -37.48
N PRO A 57 -39.87 -9.52 -38.17
CA PRO A 57 -38.78 -8.66 -38.69
C PRO A 57 -38.98 -7.11 -38.66
N ALA A 58 -37.90 -6.34 -38.84
CA ALA A 58 -37.84 -5.20 -39.79
C ALA A 58 -36.38 -4.69 -40.00
N PRO A 59 -36.00 -4.26 -41.22
CA PRO A 59 -34.60 -4.02 -41.62
C PRO A 59 -34.13 -2.56 -41.53
N GLY A 60 -32.87 -2.35 -41.12
CA GLY A 60 -32.14 -1.09 -41.26
C GLY A 60 -30.72 -1.36 -41.81
N PRO A 61 -30.18 -0.52 -42.71
CA PRO A 61 -29.01 -0.85 -43.51
C PRO A 61 -27.69 -0.83 -42.73
N ALA A 62 -26.88 -1.84 -43.04
CA ALA A 62 -25.60 -2.18 -42.47
C ALA A 62 -24.50 -1.14 -42.70
N THR A 63 -23.68 -0.91 -41.68
CA THR A 63 -22.28 -0.52 -41.84
C THR A 63 -21.41 -1.67 -41.33
N ALA A 64 -20.84 -2.40 -42.29
CA ALA A 64 -19.88 -3.46 -42.05
C ALA A 64 -18.55 -2.84 -41.59
N GLY A 65 -18.22 -3.04 -40.31
CA GLY A 65 -16.89 -2.79 -39.76
C GLY A 65 -16.28 -4.11 -39.33
N THR A 66 -15.51 -4.72 -40.21
CA THR A 66 -14.67 -5.89 -39.95
C THR A 66 -13.63 -5.55 -38.89
N ALA A 67 -13.91 -5.84 -37.62
CA ALA A 67 -12.88 -5.91 -36.59
C ALA A 67 -12.33 -7.35 -36.60
N ALA A 68 -11.21 -7.51 -37.32
CA ALA A 68 -10.41 -8.72 -37.27
C ALA A 68 -10.04 -9.04 -35.82
N ALA A 69 -10.57 -10.12 -35.27
CA ALA A 69 -10.18 -10.67 -33.99
C ALA A 69 -8.71 -11.09 -34.08
N ALA A 70 -7.83 -10.21 -33.59
CA ALA A 70 -6.42 -10.50 -33.41
C ALA A 70 -6.26 -11.74 -32.51
N PRO A 71 -5.23 -12.58 -32.73
CA PRO A 71 -5.05 -13.81 -31.97
C PRO A 71 -4.90 -13.49 -30.49
N ALA A 72 -5.79 -14.08 -29.68
CA ALA A 72 -5.78 -14.03 -28.22
C ALA A 72 -4.44 -14.59 -27.73
N THR A 73 -3.48 -13.69 -27.56
CA THR A 73 -2.17 -14.02 -27.05
C THR A 73 -2.34 -14.17 -25.55
N ALA A 74 -2.55 -15.40 -25.12
CA ALA A 74 -2.04 -15.95 -23.88
C ALA A 74 -1.34 -14.93 -22.94
N THR A 75 -2.10 -14.20 -22.13
CA THR A 75 -1.58 -13.15 -21.26
C THR A 75 -0.98 -13.76 -20.01
N ALA A 76 0.34 -13.69 -19.85
CA ALA A 76 0.97 -14.05 -18.58
C ALA A 76 0.69 -13.01 -17.50
N ALA A 77 0.69 -13.44 -16.23
CA ALA A 77 0.40 -12.57 -15.10
C ALA A 77 1.33 -11.35 -15.04
N THR A 78 0.69 -10.19 -14.88
CA THR A 78 1.32 -8.87 -14.78
C THR A 78 1.29 -8.33 -13.36
N VAL A 79 2.02 -7.26 -13.10
CA VAL A 79 1.97 -6.54 -11.82
C VAL A 79 0.55 -6.02 -11.52
N ALA A 80 -0.23 -5.63 -12.54
CA ALA A 80 -1.62 -5.24 -12.37
C ALA A 80 -2.49 -6.40 -11.85
N ASP A 81 -2.28 -7.63 -12.36
CA ASP A 81 -2.99 -8.83 -11.89
C ASP A 81 -2.64 -9.15 -10.43
N LEU A 82 -1.38 -8.96 -10.05
CA LEU A 82 -0.92 -9.08 -8.67
C LEU A 82 -1.59 -8.06 -7.75
N LEU A 83 -1.71 -6.79 -8.16
CA LEU A 83 -2.41 -5.75 -7.39
C LEU A 83 -3.89 -6.11 -7.18
N ALA A 84 -4.57 -6.57 -8.24
CA ALA A 84 -5.96 -6.99 -8.16
C ALA A 84 -6.14 -8.21 -7.22
N ALA A 85 -5.28 -9.23 -7.35
CA ALA A 85 -5.30 -10.40 -6.47
C ALA A 85 -5.01 -10.02 -5.01
N HIS A 86 -4.09 -9.09 -4.78
CA HIS A 86 -3.77 -8.58 -3.44
C HIS A 86 -4.97 -7.84 -2.82
N ALA A 87 -5.58 -6.92 -3.55
CA ALA A 87 -6.75 -6.18 -3.06
C ALA A 87 -7.90 -7.13 -2.72
N ALA A 88 -8.17 -8.12 -3.58
CA ALA A 88 -9.18 -9.14 -3.32
C ALA A 88 -8.86 -9.96 -2.05
N ALA A 89 -7.60 -10.38 -1.87
CA ALA A 89 -7.17 -11.13 -0.69
C ALA A 89 -7.30 -10.34 0.63
N GLN A 90 -7.17 -9.01 0.57
CA GLN A 90 -7.36 -8.11 1.72
C GLN A 90 -8.81 -7.64 1.92
N GLY A 91 -9.72 -7.98 1.00
CA GLY A 91 -11.08 -7.43 0.99
C GLY A 91 -11.12 -5.91 0.73
N TRP A 92 -10.11 -5.37 0.05
CA TRP A 92 -10.03 -3.95 -0.27
C TRP A 92 -10.63 -3.65 -1.65
N PRO A 93 -11.23 -2.46 -1.83
CA PRO A 93 -11.65 -2.03 -3.16
C PRO A 93 -10.41 -1.88 -4.08
N PRO A 94 -10.55 -2.10 -5.40
CA PRO A 94 -9.46 -1.87 -6.33
C PRO A 94 -9.10 -0.38 -6.38
N ALA A 95 -7.84 -0.04 -6.67
CA ALA A 95 -7.38 1.35 -6.77
C ALA A 95 -8.19 2.21 -7.76
N THR A 96 -8.74 1.59 -8.80
CA THR A 96 -9.61 2.25 -9.80
C THR A 96 -10.97 2.67 -9.26
N ALA A 97 -11.41 2.09 -8.13
CA ALA A 97 -12.66 2.46 -7.46
C ALA A 97 -12.46 3.52 -6.36
N LEU A 98 -11.22 3.94 -6.08
CA LEU A 98 -10.93 4.94 -5.05
C LEU A 98 -11.12 6.37 -5.58
N VAL A 99 -11.77 7.20 -4.78
CA VAL A 99 -11.92 8.64 -5.07
C VAL A 99 -10.63 9.37 -4.73
N ARG A 100 -10.12 10.16 -5.69
CA ARG A 100 -8.95 11.03 -5.48
C ARG A 100 -9.39 12.33 -4.79
N LEU A 101 -8.64 12.71 -3.76
CA LEU A 101 -8.74 14.05 -3.19
C LEU A 101 -8.10 15.07 -4.14
N ASP A 102 -8.58 16.31 -4.08
CA ASP A 102 -8.04 17.40 -4.88
C ASP A 102 -6.54 17.62 -4.55
N GLY A 103 -5.74 17.78 -5.60
CA GLY A 103 -4.28 17.87 -5.53
C GLY A 103 -3.51 16.54 -5.42
N PHE A 104 -4.17 15.40 -5.14
CA PHE A 104 -3.47 14.12 -5.02
C PHE A 104 -3.24 13.44 -6.39
N THR A 105 -1.99 13.47 -6.85
CA THR A 105 -1.57 12.96 -8.18
C THR A 105 -0.81 11.63 -8.12
N ALA A 106 -0.29 11.25 -6.96
CA ALA A 106 0.47 10.01 -6.78
C ALA A 106 -0.37 8.75 -7.07
N PRO A 107 0.27 7.61 -7.38
CA PRO A 107 -0.43 6.33 -7.51
C PRO A 107 -0.93 5.83 -6.14
N TRP A 108 -2.10 5.22 -6.13
CA TRP A 108 -2.68 4.60 -4.93
C TRP A 108 -1.91 3.36 -4.46
N GLU A 109 -1.29 2.65 -5.38
CA GLU A 109 -0.62 1.38 -5.11
C GLU A 109 0.70 1.34 -5.89
N ARG A 110 1.74 0.80 -5.24
CA ARG A 110 3.08 0.63 -5.81
C ARG A 110 3.60 -0.75 -5.45
N VAL A 111 4.30 -1.41 -6.38
CA VAL A 111 4.95 -2.70 -6.13
C VAL A 111 6.45 -2.51 -6.25
N LEU A 112 7.18 -2.92 -5.22
CA LEU A 112 8.63 -2.83 -5.16
C LEU A 112 9.24 -4.25 -5.16
N LEU A 113 10.23 -4.45 -6.02
CA LEU A 113 11.10 -5.63 -6.02
C LEU A 113 12.53 -5.18 -5.70
N ARG A 114 13.05 -5.57 -4.53
CA ARG A 114 14.39 -5.19 -4.06
C ARG A 114 14.64 -3.67 -4.11
N GLY A 115 13.64 -2.90 -3.67
CA GLY A 115 13.69 -1.43 -3.64
C GLY A 115 13.45 -0.74 -4.99
N ARG A 116 13.19 -1.48 -6.07
CA ARG A 116 12.84 -0.91 -7.38
C ARG A 116 11.35 -1.01 -7.64
N GLU A 117 10.75 0.10 -8.05
CA GLU A 117 9.35 0.14 -8.43
C GLU A 117 9.10 -0.58 -9.75
N LEU A 118 8.07 -1.42 -9.75
CA LEU A 118 7.61 -2.17 -10.91
C LEU A 118 6.43 -1.45 -11.57
N GLN A 119 6.40 -1.50 -12.90
CA GLN A 119 5.32 -0.93 -13.70
C GLN A 119 4.15 -1.93 -13.81
N PRO A 120 2.88 -1.49 -13.85
CA PRO A 120 1.72 -2.38 -13.87
C PRO A 120 1.72 -3.43 -15.01
N GLN A 121 2.31 -3.10 -16.16
CA GLN A 121 2.35 -3.98 -17.34
C GLN A 121 3.54 -4.96 -17.35
N GLN A 122 4.46 -4.85 -16.38
CA GLN A 122 5.58 -5.78 -16.29
C GLN A 122 5.09 -7.18 -15.95
N ARG A 123 5.68 -8.18 -16.63
CA ARG A 123 5.32 -9.58 -16.44
C ARG A 123 6.09 -10.19 -15.28
N LEU A 124 5.38 -10.91 -14.41
CA LEU A 124 5.94 -11.47 -13.18
C LEU A 124 6.88 -12.66 -13.46
N ASP A 125 6.61 -13.42 -14.52
CA ASP A 125 7.46 -14.53 -14.98
C ASP A 125 8.89 -14.07 -15.32
N ARG A 126 9.02 -12.97 -16.06
CA ARG A 126 10.33 -12.37 -16.41
C ARG A 126 11.05 -11.81 -15.19
N LEU A 127 10.30 -11.22 -14.26
CA LEU A 127 10.86 -10.69 -13.01
C LEU A 127 11.38 -11.82 -12.12
N ALA A 128 10.66 -12.93 -12.04
CA ALA A 128 11.09 -14.13 -11.33
C ALA A 128 12.39 -14.70 -11.90
N ALA A 129 12.43 -14.88 -13.23
CA ALA A 129 13.62 -15.38 -13.91
C ALA A 129 14.84 -14.46 -13.70
N ALA A 130 14.64 -13.14 -13.77
CA ALA A 130 15.70 -12.17 -13.50
C ALA A 130 16.16 -12.16 -12.04
N ALA A 131 15.24 -12.37 -11.09
CA ALA A 131 15.57 -12.42 -9.67
C ALA A 131 16.47 -13.62 -9.32
N VAL A 132 16.20 -14.79 -9.93
CA VAL A 132 17.02 -16.01 -9.80
C VAL A 132 18.39 -15.82 -10.46
N ALA A 133 18.45 -15.23 -11.65
CA ALA A 133 19.72 -14.96 -12.34
C ALA A 133 20.64 -14.01 -11.55
N ALA A 134 20.06 -13.04 -10.85
CA ALA A 134 20.81 -12.08 -10.04
C ALA A 134 21.34 -12.66 -8.71
N GLU A 135 20.81 -13.79 -8.24
CA GLU A 135 21.28 -14.49 -7.03
C GLU A 135 22.43 -15.48 -7.31
N GLY A 136 23.00 -15.45 -8.52
CA GLY A 136 24.19 -16.24 -8.88
C GLY A 136 25.42 -15.98 -7.98
N PRO A 137 26.45 -16.84 -8.05
CA PRO A 137 27.48 -17.06 -7.01
C PRO A 137 28.39 -15.86 -6.64
N GLY A 138 28.16 -14.67 -7.22
CA GLY A 138 28.98 -13.47 -7.01
C GLY A 138 28.74 -12.71 -5.69
N GLN A 139 27.60 -12.89 -5.00
CA GLN A 139 27.33 -12.14 -3.76
C GLN A 139 28.03 -12.70 -2.52
N ALA A 140 28.36 -14.01 -2.48
CA ALA A 140 29.05 -14.62 -1.34
C ALA A 140 30.47 -14.07 -1.15
N ALA A 141 31.16 -13.66 -2.22
CA ALA A 141 32.53 -13.16 -2.16
C ALA A 141 32.63 -11.70 -1.65
N GLN A 142 31.60 -10.88 -1.88
CA GLN A 142 31.64 -9.46 -1.51
C GLN A 142 31.33 -9.23 -0.03
N GLN A 143 30.56 -10.12 0.61
CA GLN A 143 30.23 -10.01 2.04
C GLN A 143 31.40 -10.38 2.96
N GLN A 144 32.30 -11.28 2.53
CA GLN A 144 33.52 -11.62 3.29
C GLN A 144 34.54 -10.48 3.35
N GLN A 145 34.61 -9.60 2.33
CA GLN A 145 35.54 -8.45 2.38
C GLN A 145 35.02 -7.30 3.25
N GLN A 146 33.70 -7.14 3.38
CA GLN A 146 33.12 -6.09 4.26
C GLN A 146 33.24 -6.44 5.75
N GLY A 147 33.17 -7.73 6.11
CA GLY A 147 33.41 -8.18 7.49
C GLY A 147 34.83 -7.92 7.99
N LYS A 148 35.83 -7.92 7.09
CA LYS A 148 37.23 -7.66 7.47
C LYS A 148 37.55 -6.17 7.67
N LYS A 149 36.72 -5.26 7.15
CA LYS A 149 36.94 -3.80 7.27
C LYS A 149 36.19 -3.14 8.43
N GLN A 150 35.16 -3.79 8.99
CA GLN A 150 34.42 -3.28 10.15
C GLN A 150 35.02 -3.67 11.52
N ALA A 151 36.02 -4.55 11.56
CA ALA A 151 36.74 -4.85 12.79
C ALA A 151 37.71 -3.72 13.23
N GLU A 152 37.94 -2.69 12.42
CA GLU A 152 38.96 -1.66 12.69
C GLU A 152 38.39 -0.26 12.99
N VAL A 153 37.06 -0.04 12.88
CA VAL A 153 36.47 1.29 13.13
C VAL A 153 35.24 1.20 14.04
N GLY A 154 35.51 1.30 15.35
CA GLY A 154 34.80 2.24 16.21
C GLY A 154 33.31 2.01 16.48
N ALA A 155 33.05 1.49 17.68
CA ALA A 155 31.78 1.60 18.39
C ALA A 155 31.30 3.06 18.53
N ALA A 156 30.09 3.37 18.03
CA ALA A 156 29.10 4.29 18.61
C ALA A 156 28.03 4.66 17.56
N ALA A 157 26.84 4.05 17.64
CA ALA A 157 25.52 4.64 17.37
C ALA A 157 24.47 3.53 17.28
N ALA A 158 23.68 3.37 18.34
CA ALA A 158 22.47 2.56 18.35
C ALA A 158 21.30 3.42 17.85
N GLY A 159 20.47 2.89 16.93
CA GLY A 159 19.26 3.57 16.48
C GLY A 159 18.49 2.83 15.39
N ALA A 160 17.58 1.95 15.81
CA ALA A 160 16.39 1.44 15.12
C ALA A 160 16.53 0.87 13.69
N GLY A 161 17.05 -0.35 13.59
CA GLY A 161 16.81 -1.24 12.45
C GLY A 161 15.63 -2.18 12.72
N ALA A 162 14.52 -2.02 12.00
CA ALA A 162 13.46 -3.03 11.93
C ALA A 162 13.75 -3.99 10.77
N GLY A 163 14.66 -4.93 11.02
CA GLY A 163 14.88 -6.11 10.18
C GLY A 163 13.86 -7.19 10.55
N ALA A 164 12.86 -7.41 9.70
CA ALA A 164 12.00 -8.59 9.79
C ALA A 164 12.62 -9.71 8.94
N GLY A 165 13.44 -10.53 9.60
CA GLY A 165 14.05 -11.73 9.05
C GLY A 165 13.00 -12.79 8.71
N ALA A 166 13.21 -13.41 7.55
CA ALA A 166 12.41 -14.50 7.02
C ALA A 166 12.72 -15.82 7.75
N GLY A 167 11.67 -16.47 8.29
CA GLY A 167 11.66 -17.91 8.51
C GLY A 167 11.14 -18.58 7.23
N GLY A 168 11.91 -19.52 6.70
CA GLY A 168 11.59 -20.32 5.52
C GLY A 168 11.41 -21.79 5.86
N GLU A 169 10.61 -22.45 5.03
CA GLU A 169 10.51 -23.90 4.74
C GLU A 169 9.29 -23.99 3.80
N GLY A 170 9.33 -24.34 2.52
CA GLY A 170 10.36 -24.93 1.67
C GLY A 170 9.67 -25.95 0.78
N GLU A 171 9.10 -25.55 -0.37
CA GLU A 171 8.87 -26.47 -1.50
C GLU A 171 8.83 -25.74 -2.86
N GLY A 172 9.98 -25.73 -3.53
CA GLY A 172 10.10 -26.00 -4.97
C GLY A 172 9.69 -24.98 -6.03
N GLY A 173 9.07 -23.84 -5.69
CA GLY A 173 8.81 -22.73 -6.61
C GLY A 173 9.76 -21.57 -6.38
N ALA A 174 10.22 -20.87 -7.43
CA ALA A 174 10.94 -19.61 -7.27
C ALA A 174 9.99 -18.56 -6.65
N ASP A 175 9.94 -18.49 -5.33
CA ASP A 175 9.08 -17.58 -4.58
C ASP A 175 9.56 -16.14 -4.77
N LEU A 176 8.96 -15.44 -5.73
CA LEU A 176 9.20 -14.01 -5.89
C LEU A 176 8.67 -13.28 -4.66
N THR A 177 9.55 -12.57 -3.96
CA THR A 177 9.16 -11.72 -2.83
C THR A 177 9.11 -10.27 -3.24
N VAL A 178 7.96 -9.62 -3.04
CA VAL A 178 7.72 -8.22 -3.37
C VAL A 178 7.14 -7.46 -2.18
N THR A 179 7.40 -6.16 -2.11
CA THR A 179 6.75 -5.24 -1.17
C THR A 179 5.67 -4.49 -1.91
N LEU A 180 4.43 -4.56 -1.42
CA LEU A 180 3.32 -3.80 -1.99
C LEU A 180 3.00 -2.66 -1.03
N VAL A 181 2.99 -1.44 -1.53
CA VAL A 181 2.65 -0.24 -0.76
C VAL A 181 1.33 0.28 -1.27
N ARG A 182 0.34 0.43 -0.39
CA ARG A 182 -0.94 1.07 -0.69
C ARG A 182 -1.06 2.36 0.12
N VAL A 183 -1.43 3.45 -0.54
CA VAL A 183 -1.64 4.76 0.07
C VAL A 183 -3.11 4.88 0.49
N ALA A 184 -3.34 5.35 1.70
CA ALA A 184 -4.65 5.75 2.21
C ALA A 184 -4.57 7.21 2.65
N LEU A 185 -5.46 8.05 2.11
CA LEU A 185 -5.53 9.45 2.51
C LEU A 185 -6.50 9.60 3.67
N LYS A 186 -6.03 10.19 4.77
CA LYS A 186 -6.85 10.69 5.85
C LYS A 186 -6.94 12.20 5.69
N ALA A 187 -8.11 12.70 5.32
CA ALA A 187 -8.32 14.14 5.25
C ALA A 187 -8.34 14.72 6.68
N ASP A 188 -7.51 15.72 6.93
CA ASP A 188 -7.44 16.46 8.18
C ASP A 188 -7.72 17.95 7.93
N GLY A 189 -8.25 18.63 8.94
CA GLY A 189 -8.68 20.02 8.82
C GLY A 189 -10.17 20.23 8.50
N TRP A 190 -11.00 19.21 8.72
CA TRP A 190 -12.46 19.36 8.74
C TRP A 190 -12.99 18.94 10.12
N LYS A 191 -12.76 19.76 11.14
CA LYS A 191 -13.81 19.95 12.13
C LYS A 191 -14.97 20.57 11.34
N ILE A 192 -15.89 19.75 10.81
CA ILE A 192 -17.20 20.27 10.42
C ILE A 192 -17.76 20.82 11.73
N LYS A 193 -17.72 22.14 11.89
CA LYS A 193 -18.49 22.80 12.93
C LYS A 193 -19.95 22.47 12.63
N GLN A 194 -20.48 21.44 13.29
CA GLN A 194 -21.90 21.14 13.20
C GLN A 194 -22.63 22.40 13.70
N PRO A 195 -23.72 22.84 13.05
CA PRO A 195 -24.53 23.93 13.59
C PRO A 195 -25.07 23.51 14.96
N GLY A 196 -24.44 23.98 16.04
CA GLY A 196 -24.64 23.53 17.42
C GLY A 196 -23.33 23.25 18.18
N ASP A 197 -22.21 23.10 17.49
CA ASP A 197 -20.86 22.94 18.06
C ASP A 197 -20.23 24.31 18.37
N PHE A 198 -20.98 25.12 19.12
CA PHE A 198 -20.56 26.40 19.69
C PHE A 198 -19.88 26.22 21.06
N LEU A 199 -19.62 24.96 21.46
CA LEU A 199 -19.11 24.58 22.79
C LEU A 199 -17.60 24.28 22.79
N GLU A 200 -16.81 24.99 21.99
CA GLU A 200 -15.51 25.42 22.51
C GLU A 200 -15.78 26.73 23.23
N SER A 201 -16.42 26.60 24.41
CA SER A 201 -16.22 27.56 25.49
C SER A 201 -14.71 27.64 25.68
N ASP A 202 -14.13 28.77 25.26
CA ASP A 202 -13.01 29.37 25.97
C ASP A 202 -13.45 29.51 27.44
N SER A 203 -13.35 28.43 28.19
CA SER A 203 -13.34 28.44 29.65
C SER A 203 -11.86 28.48 30.06
N GLU A 204 -11.17 29.54 29.61
CA GLU A 204 -9.94 30.06 30.23
C GLU A 204 -10.32 30.93 31.45
N GLU A 205 -11.20 30.42 32.31
CA GLU A 205 -11.52 31.06 33.59
C GLU A 205 -11.40 30.00 34.70
N ASP A 206 -10.58 30.33 35.71
CA ASP A 206 -10.48 29.72 37.05
C ASP A 206 -9.24 28.87 37.40
N GLU A 207 -8.04 29.18 36.89
CA GLU A 207 -6.78 28.75 37.56
C GLU A 207 -6.16 29.83 38.48
N ASP A 208 -6.69 31.07 38.49
CA ASP A 208 -6.17 32.16 39.32
C ASP A 208 -6.74 32.20 40.75
N GLU A 209 -7.81 31.45 41.05
CA GLU A 209 -8.48 31.55 42.35
C GLU A 209 -7.75 30.76 43.45
N ASP A 210 -7.19 29.58 43.14
CA ASP A 210 -6.43 28.79 44.11
C ASP A 210 -5.13 29.48 44.59
N ASN A 211 -4.48 30.24 43.72
CA ASN A 211 -3.26 30.99 44.09
C ASN A 211 -3.57 32.17 45.04
N ARG A 212 -4.76 32.77 44.93
CA ARG A 212 -5.19 33.88 45.80
C ARG A 212 -5.50 33.40 47.22
N VAL A 213 -6.11 32.23 47.38
CA VAL A 213 -6.42 31.66 48.71
C VAL A 213 -5.12 31.23 49.42
N GLN A 214 -4.17 30.65 48.68
CA GLN A 214 -2.85 30.31 49.23
C GLN A 214 -2.05 31.54 49.69
N ALA A 215 -2.08 32.63 48.93
CA ALA A 215 -1.42 33.88 49.31
C ALA A 215 -2.05 34.53 50.57
N GLN A 216 -3.37 34.45 50.74
CA GLN A 216 -4.04 34.98 51.94
C GLN A 216 -3.76 34.16 53.20
N LEU A 217 -3.66 32.83 53.09
CA LEU A 217 -3.29 31.95 54.21
C LEU A 217 -1.85 32.19 54.69
N ALA A 218 -0.91 32.47 53.76
CA ALA A 218 0.47 32.80 54.11
C ALA A 218 0.59 34.15 54.84
N ALA A 219 -0.21 35.15 54.45
CA ALA A 219 -0.21 36.47 55.10
C ALA A 219 -0.75 36.42 56.53
N ALA A 220 -1.77 35.59 56.80
CA ALA A 220 -2.35 35.44 58.13
C ALA A 220 -1.42 34.73 59.13
N ALA A 221 -0.50 33.88 58.67
CA ALA A 221 0.46 33.17 59.52
C ALA A 221 1.64 34.03 60.01
N THR A 222 1.80 35.26 59.49
CA THR A 222 2.96 36.14 59.79
C THR A 222 2.66 37.20 60.86
N VAL A 223 1.40 37.32 61.32
CA VAL A 223 1.01 38.28 62.36
C VAL A 223 0.70 37.50 63.65
N GLY A 224 1.77 37.15 64.36
CA GLY A 224 1.68 36.54 65.69
C GLY A 224 1.42 37.56 66.80
N PRO A 225 1.35 37.07 68.04
CA PRO A 225 2.03 37.65 69.19
C PRO A 225 3.38 36.97 69.44
#